data_AF-A0AAV8SC53-F1
#
_entry.id   AF-A0AAV8SC53-F1
#
_cell.length_a   1.000
_cell.length_b   1.000
_cell.length_c   1.000
_cell.angle_alpha   90.00
_cell.angle_beta   90.00
_cell.angle_gamma   90.00
#
_symmetry.space_group_name_H-M   'P 1'
#
loop_
_entity.id
_entity.type
_entity.pdbx_description
1 polymer ?
#
loop_
_entity_poly.entity_id
_entity_poly.type
_entity_poly.pdbx_seq_one_letter_code
_entity_poly.pdbx_strand_id
1 'polypeptide(L)'
;MMVSDDGLLTVGNRLCIPDVMEVKNEILDEAHNAPYAMHPGSTRMYRDLKEHFWWRGIKRDVAEYVSKCLVCQQVKAEHQAPSGQLRPLPIPEWKWQKVTMDFLMGLPRTSKRHDAIWTDDQSERTIRTLEGMLRACVMDFKGAWDEHLPLIEFAYNNSYHSSIQMAPYEALYGRKCRTPVCWHEEGDRKLLGPELIQMTVDKVNLIKQRLKAAQDRMKSYEDAHRKEMEYEVK
;
A
#
# COMPACT_ATOMS: atom_id res chain seq x y z
N MET A 1 12.99 -39.99 0.90
CA MET A 1 11.80 -40.70 0.36
C MET A 1 11.68 -41.99 1.13
N MET A 2 10.51 -42.28 1.68
CA MET A 2 10.22 -43.55 2.32
C MET A 2 9.25 -44.32 1.43
N VAL A 3 9.45 -45.63 1.32
CA VAL A 3 8.49 -46.53 0.69
C VAL A 3 7.63 -47.08 1.82
N SER A 4 6.33 -46.84 1.76
CA SER A 4 5.37 -47.44 2.69
C SER A 4 5.19 -48.93 2.40
N ASP A 5 4.67 -49.70 3.35
CA ASP A 5 4.41 -51.15 3.19
C ASP A 5 3.47 -51.47 2.01
N ASP A 6 2.64 -50.50 1.62
CA ASP A 6 1.72 -50.57 0.47
C ASP A 6 2.40 -50.23 -0.89
N GLY A 7 3.73 -50.04 -0.92
CA GLY A 7 4.49 -49.70 -2.13
C GLY A 7 4.41 -48.22 -2.54
N LEU A 8 3.78 -47.36 -1.74
CA LEU A 8 3.64 -45.93 -2.01
C LEU A 8 4.90 -45.15 -1.61
N LEU A 9 5.33 -44.23 -2.48
CA LEU A 9 6.45 -43.32 -2.19
C LEU A 9 5.95 -42.10 -1.41
N THR A 10 6.62 -41.77 -0.31
CA THR A 10 6.30 -40.59 0.50
C THR A 10 7.52 -39.68 0.69
N VAL A 11 7.26 -38.37 0.71
CA VAL A 11 8.25 -37.32 1.02
C VAL A 11 7.75 -36.56 2.25
N GLY A 12 8.29 -36.92 3.43
CA GLY A 12 7.71 -36.46 4.70
C GLY A 12 6.33 -37.07 4.91
N ASN A 13 5.31 -36.25 5.20
CA ASN A 13 3.92 -36.68 5.33
C ASN A 13 3.10 -36.54 4.04
N ARG A 14 3.76 -36.44 2.88
CA ARG A 14 3.13 -36.20 1.57
C ARG A 14 3.31 -37.38 0.65
N LEU A 15 2.25 -37.73 -0.08
CA LEU A 15 2.27 -38.76 -1.10
C LEU A 15 3.01 -38.26 -2.34
N CYS A 16 4.04 -38.99 -2.76
CA CYS A 16 4.81 -38.69 -3.96
C CYS A 16 4.08 -39.26 -5.18
N ILE A 17 3.56 -38.38 -6.02
CA ILE A 17 2.86 -38.78 -7.25
C ILE A 17 3.89 -39.06 -8.36
N PRO A 18 3.80 -40.22 -9.05
CA PRO A 18 4.65 -40.54 -10.20
C PRO A 18 4.54 -39.49 -11.31
N ASP A 19 5.51 -39.44 -12.22
CA ASP A 19 5.47 -38.56 -13.38
C ASP A 19 4.54 -39.11 -14.50
N VAL A 20 3.30 -39.40 -14.11
CA VAL A 20 2.23 -39.95 -14.94
C VAL A 20 1.13 -38.89 -15.00
N MET A 21 0.82 -38.41 -16.20
CA MET A 21 -0.06 -37.25 -16.38
C MET A 21 -1.52 -37.57 -16.02
N GLU A 22 -1.94 -38.81 -16.22
CA GLU A 22 -3.28 -39.31 -15.94
C GLU A 22 -3.61 -39.15 -14.45
N VAL A 23 -2.73 -39.64 -13.57
CA VAL A 23 -2.88 -39.55 -12.11
C VAL A 23 -2.86 -38.10 -11.63
N LYS A 24 -1.97 -37.27 -12.21
CA LYS A 24 -1.93 -35.84 -11.87
C LYS A 24 -3.22 -35.13 -12.28
N ASN A 25 -3.75 -35.44 -13.46
CA ASN A 25 -4.99 -34.83 -13.94
C ASN A 25 -6.19 -35.25 -13.11
N GLU A 26 -6.30 -36.51 -12.67
CA GLU A 26 -7.37 -36.94 -11.75
C GLU A 26 -7.36 -36.16 -10.44
N ILE A 27 -6.18 -35.97 -9.85
CA ILE A 27 -6.02 -35.18 -8.61
C ILE A 27 -6.40 -33.71 -8.84
N LEU A 28 -5.98 -33.14 -9.98
CA LEU A 28 -6.30 -31.76 -10.33
C LEU A 28 -7.79 -31.58 -10.63
N ASP A 29 -8.41 -32.56 -11.28
CA ASP A 29 -9.84 -32.56 -11.61
C ASP A 29 -10.69 -32.65 -10.34
N GLU A 30 -10.41 -33.60 -9.45
CA GLU A 30 -11.12 -33.71 -8.16
C GLU A 30 -10.94 -32.43 -7.33
N ALA A 31 -9.72 -31.89 -7.25
CA ALA A 31 -9.48 -30.68 -6.47
C ALA A 31 -10.07 -29.40 -7.07
N HIS A 32 -10.50 -29.41 -8.34
CA HIS A 32 -11.02 -28.22 -9.02
C HIS A 32 -12.51 -28.30 -9.37
N ASN A 33 -12.94 -29.43 -9.92
CA ASN A 33 -14.27 -29.66 -10.48
C ASN A 33 -15.20 -30.42 -9.53
N ALA A 34 -14.71 -30.94 -8.40
CA ALA A 34 -15.59 -31.58 -7.44
C ALA A 34 -16.70 -30.60 -6.99
N PRO A 35 -17.95 -31.07 -6.81
CA PRO A 35 -19.10 -30.21 -6.48
C PRO A 35 -18.87 -29.31 -5.25
N TYR A 36 -18.02 -29.74 -4.32
CA TYR A 36 -17.68 -29.03 -3.09
C TYR A 36 -16.40 -28.17 -3.20
N ALA A 37 -15.60 -28.32 -4.25
CA ALA A 37 -14.33 -27.58 -4.41
C ALA A 37 -14.55 -26.11 -4.78
N MET A 38 -15.71 -25.76 -5.36
CA MET A 38 -16.09 -24.41 -5.76
C MET A 38 -15.07 -23.71 -6.68
N HIS A 39 -14.45 -24.45 -7.62
CA HIS A 39 -13.48 -23.90 -8.58
C HIS A 39 -12.41 -23.01 -7.92
N PRO A 40 -11.58 -23.58 -7.03
CA PRO A 40 -10.61 -22.81 -6.28
C PRO A 40 -9.56 -22.20 -7.23
N GLY A 41 -9.16 -20.96 -6.96
CA GLY A 41 -8.06 -20.33 -7.67
C GLY A 41 -6.73 -21.05 -7.45
N SER A 42 -5.78 -20.87 -8.38
CA SER A 42 -4.48 -21.56 -8.40
C SER A 42 -3.72 -21.53 -7.06
N THR A 43 -3.70 -20.38 -6.37
CA THR A 43 -3.03 -20.24 -5.07
C THR A 43 -3.68 -21.11 -3.98
N ARG A 44 -5.02 -21.12 -3.92
CA ARG A 44 -5.76 -21.91 -2.93
C ARG A 44 -5.60 -23.40 -3.23
N MET A 45 -5.86 -23.79 -4.48
CA MET A 45 -5.72 -25.18 -4.94
C MET A 45 -4.32 -25.74 -4.68
N TYR A 46 -3.26 -24.96 -4.94
CA TYR A 46 -1.88 -25.36 -4.64
C TYR A 46 -1.66 -25.58 -3.14
N ARG A 47 -2.19 -24.69 -2.28
CA ARG A 47 -2.02 -24.81 -0.83
C ARG A 47 -2.68 -26.09 -0.32
N ASP A 48 -3.90 -26.36 -0.78
CA ASP A 48 -4.70 -27.51 -0.33
C ASP A 48 -4.06 -28.83 -0.80
N LEU A 49 -3.58 -28.89 -2.05
CA LEU A 49 -2.89 -30.07 -2.58
C LEU A 49 -1.51 -30.30 -1.94
N LYS A 50 -0.76 -29.23 -1.62
CA LYS A 50 0.58 -29.31 -1.02
C LYS A 50 0.57 -30.00 0.34
N GLU A 51 -0.54 -30.00 1.06
CA GLU A 51 -0.63 -30.66 2.37
C GLU A 51 -0.53 -32.19 2.24
N HIS A 52 -1.05 -32.76 1.15
CA HIS A 52 -1.25 -34.19 0.98
C HIS A 52 -0.37 -34.79 -0.13
N PHE A 53 -0.07 -34.03 -1.17
CA PHE A 53 0.61 -34.52 -2.37
C PHE A 53 1.92 -33.77 -2.67
N TRP A 54 2.82 -34.47 -3.35
CA TRP A 54 4.07 -33.91 -3.84
C TRP A 54 4.42 -34.48 -5.22
N TRP A 55 4.74 -33.61 -6.17
CA TRP A 55 5.45 -33.95 -7.40
C TRP A 55 6.24 -32.76 -7.92
N ARG A 56 7.18 -33.01 -8.83
CA ARG A 56 7.99 -31.95 -9.44
C ARG A 56 7.09 -31.07 -10.31
N GLY A 57 7.01 -29.79 -9.97
CA GLY A 57 6.27 -28.81 -10.77
C GLY A 57 4.79 -28.60 -10.39
N ILE A 58 4.29 -29.19 -9.30
CA ILE A 58 2.88 -29.08 -8.86
C ILE A 58 2.29 -27.67 -8.94
N LYS A 59 3.04 -26.63 -8.54
CA LYS A 59 2.56 -25.24 -8.59
C LYS A 59 2.29 -24.76 -10.03
N ARG A 60 3.14 -25.16 -10.97
CA ARG A 60 2.99 -24.84 -12.40
C ARG A 60 1.79 -25.59 -12.98
N ASP A 61 1.69 -26.88 -12.71
CA ASP A 61 0.62 -27.73 -13.25
C ASP A 61 -0.75 -27.27 -12.74
N VAL A 62 -0.87 -26.90 -11.45
CA VAL A 62 -2.07 -26.28 -10.88
C VAL A 62 -2.43 -24.97 -11.59
N ALA A 63 -1.44 -24.08 -11.79
CA ALA A 63 -1.68 -22.81 -12.45
C ALA A 63 -2.15 -23.00 -13.91
N GLU A 64 -1.52 -23.93 -14.63
CA GLU A 64 -1.87 -24.28 -16.00
C GLU A 64 -3.28 -24.89 -16.07
N TYR A 65 -3.63 -25.82 -15.18
CA TYR A 65 -4.95 -26.45 -15.14
C TYR A 65 -6.05 -25.41 -14.86
N VAL A 66 -5.91 -24.61 -13.82
CA VAL A 66 -6.89 -23.55 -13.48
C VAL A 66 -7.00 -22.52 -14.60
N SER A 67 -5.90 -22.21 -15.29
CA SER A 67 -5.92 -21.28 -16.42
C SER A 67 -6.73 -21.79 -17.61
N LYS A 68 -6.94 -23.11 -17.77
CA LYS A 68 -7.73 -23.70 -18.86
C LYS A 68 -9.21 -23.86 -18.52
N CYS A 69 -9.62 -23.62 -17.26
CA CYS A 69 -11.01 -23.76 -16.84
C CYS A 69 -11.88 -22.60 -17.36
N LEU A 70 -12.85 -22.91 -18.23
CA LEU A 70 -13.77 -21.92 -18.81
C LEU A 70 -14.62 -21.21 -17.76
N VAL A 71 -15.11 -21.93 -16.74
CA VAL A 71 -15.91 -21.35 -15.65
C VAL A 71 -15.09 -20.31 -14.89
N CYS A 72 -13.85 -20.65 -14.52
CA CYS A 72 -12.94 -19.70 -13.89
C CYS A 72 -12.63 -18.49 -14.77
N GLN A 73 -12.38 -18.69 -16.05
CA GLN A 73 -12.09 -17.60 -16.99
C GLN A 73 -13.28 -16.65 -17.15
N GLN A 74 -14.49 -17.17 -17.26
CA GLN A 74 -15.71 -16.37 -17.42
C GLN A 74 -16.02 -15.55 -16.17
N VAL A 75 -15.86 -16.14 -14.98
CA VAL A 75 -16.09 -15.43 -13.70
C VAL A 75 -14.97 -14.44 -13.39
N LYS A 76 -13.73 -14.72 -13.83
CA LYS A 76 -12.56 -13.85 -13.65
C LYS A 76 -12.30 -12.90 -14.82
N ALA A 77 -13.23 -12.73 -15.75
CA ALA A 77 -13.09 -11.72 -16.79
C ALA A 77 -12.76 -10.37 -16.13
N GLU A 78 -11.76 -9.66 -16.65
CA GLU A 78 -11.38 -8.33 -16.17
C GLU A 78 -12.57 -7.37 -16.41
N HIS A 79 -13.44 -7.25 -15.40
CA HIS A 79 -14.53 -6.28 -15.40
C HIS A 79 -14.04 -4.85 -15.11
N GLN A 80 -12.76 -4.68 -14.78
CA GLN A 80 -12.13 -3.38 -14.57
C GLN A 80 -11.73 -2.82 -15.93
N ALA A 81 -12.39 -1.74 -16.37
CA ALA A 81 -11.90 -0.96 -17.49
C ALA A 81 -10.44 -0.55 -17.20
N PRO A 82 -9.53 -0.60 -18.17
CA PRO A 82 -8.17 -0.15 -17.96
C PRO A 82 -8.21 1.31 -17.49
N SER A 83 -7.52 1.59 -16.39
CA SER A 83 -7.51 2.91 -15.79
C SER A 83 -6.96 3.94 -16.78
N GLY A 84 -7.71 5.02 -16.99
CA GLY A 84 -7.24 6.15 -17.79
C GLY A 84 -5.99 6.81 -17.19
N GLN A 85 -5.38 7.70 -17.97
CA GLN A 85 -4.19 8.46 -17.53
C GLN A 85 -4.44 9.21 -16.22
N LEU A 86 -3.42 9.26 -15.37
CA LEU A 86 -3.47 9.98 -14.11
C LEU A 86 -3.63 11.49 -14.36
N ARG A 87 -4.67 12.08 -13.77
CA ARG A 87 -4.88 13.54 -13.73
C ARG A 87 -4.50 14.06 -12.34
N PRO A 88 -3.27 14.56 -12.14
CA PRO A 88 -2.87 15.11 -10.84
C PRO A 88 -3.70 16.35 -10.50
N LEU A 89 -3.98 16.52 -9.21
CA LEU A 89 -4.67 17.70 -8.71
C LEU A 89 -3.81 18.96 -8.89
N PRO A 90 -4.42 20.12 -9.20
CA PRO A 90 -3.68 21.37 -9.32
C PRO A 90 -2.97 21.70 -8.00
N ILE A 91 -1.71 22.12 -8.13
CA ILE A 91 -0.89 22.52 -6.98
C ILE A 91 -1.43 23.86 -6.46
N PRO A 92 -1.72 23.99 -5.16
CA PRO A 92 -2.19 25.24 -4.59
C PRO A 92 -1.18 26.38 -4.76
N GLU A 93 -1.70 27.58 -5.00
CA GLU A 93 -0.94 28.82 -5.09
C GLU A 93 -0.42 29.30 -3.74
N TRP A 94 -1.14 28.99 -2.65
CA TRP A 94 -0.75 29.40 -1.31
C TRP A 94 -1.14 28.39 -0.25
N LYS A 95 -0.55 28.56 0.94
CA LYS A 95 -0.89 27.78 2.14
C LYS A 95 -2.39 27.95 2.44
N TRP A 96 -3.04 26.86 2.87
CA TRP A 96 -4.45 26.82 3.24
C TRP A 96 -5.47 27.08 2.12
N GLN A 97 -5.04 27.26 0.87
CA GLN A 97 -5.97 27.45 -0.25
C GLN A 97 -6.77 26.17 -0.56
N LYS A 98 -6.16 25.01 -0.31
CA LYS A 98 -6.81 23.71 -0.47
C LYS A 98 -6.46 22.83 0.72
N VAL A 99 -7.49 22.30 1.36
CA VAL A 99 -7.42 21.30 2.42
C VAL A 99 -8.29 20.14 1.94
N THR A 100 -7.77 18.91 1.99
CA THR A 100 -8.63 17.71 1.85
C THR A 100 -8.79 17.09 3.21
N MET A 101 -9.75 16.18 3.26
CA MET A 101 -10.13 15.50 4.46
C MET A 101 -10.24 14.03 4.10
N ASP A 102 -9.68 13.17 4.94
CA ASP A 102 -9.84 11.73 4.84
C ASP A 102 -9.94 11.09 6.23
N PHE A 103 -10.45 9.86 6.28
CA PHE A 103 -10.66 9.11 7.50
C PHE A 103 -9.83 7.82 7.49
N LEU A 104 -8.95 7.69 8.48
CA LEU A 104 -8.34 6.40 8.80
C LEU A 104 -9.32 5.64 9.68
N MET A 105 -10.09 4.75 9.06
CA MET A 105 -11.13 3.93 9.71
C MET A 105 -10.62 2.54 10.11
N GLY A 106 -11.37 1.86 10.97
CA GLY A 106 -11.09 0.46 11.36
C GLY A 106 -10.03 0.32 12.46
N LEU A 107 -9.83 1.37 13.25
CA LEU A 107 -8.91 1.33 14.39
C LEU A 107 -9.55 0.59 15.59
N PRO A 108 -8.75 -0.05 16.45
CA PRO A 108 -9.24 -0.60 17.70
C PRO A 108 -9.94 0.47 18.53
N ARG A 109 -11.11 0.15 19.09
CA ARG A 109 -11.91 1.14 19.82
C ARG A 109 -11.22 1.58 21.11
N THR A 110 -11.09 2.89 21.32
CA THR A 110 -10.44 3.46 22.52
C THR A 110 -11.41 3.55 23.70
N SER A 111 -10.90 3.86 24.90
CA SER A 111 -11.72 4.07 26.11
C SER A 111 -12.76 5.18 25.95
N LYS A 112 -12.46 6.17 25.11
CA LYS A 112 -13.34 7.28 24.73
C LYS A 112 -14.29 6.93 23.57
N ARG A 113 -14.30 5.66 23.13
CA ARG A 113 -15.10 5.12 22.02
C ARG A 113 -14.73 5.63 20.63
N HIS A 114 -13.53 6.16 20.43
CA HIS A 114 -13.01 6.50 19.10
C HIS A 114 -12.58 5.24 18.35
N ASP A 115 -12.90 5.16 17.05
CA ASP A 115 -12.54 4.05 16.14
C ASP A 115 -12.03 4.53 14.76
N ALA A 116 -11.88 5.84 14.60
CA ALA A 116 -11.33 6.46 13.40
C ALA A 116 -10.55 7.75 13.72
N ILE A 117 -9.59 8.08 12.85
CA ILE A 117 -8.86 9.35 12.86
C ILE A 117 -9.29 10.16 11.65
N TRP A 118 -9.56 11.45 11.87
CA TRP A 118 -9.71 12.41 10.81
C TRP A 118 -8.35 13.04 10.46
N THR A 119 -8.01 13.07 9.18
CA THR A 119 -6.74 13.60 8.66
C THR A 119 -7.00 14.64 7.58
N ASP A 120 -6.13 15.64 7.47
CA ASP A 120 -6.20 16.70 6.47
C ASP A 120 -5.41 16.37 5.18
N ASP A 121 -5.16 15.09 4.93
CA ASP A 121 -4.25 14.65 3.87
C ASP A 121 -4.95 14.33 2.54
N GLN A 122 -4.20 14.45 1.45
CA GLN A 122 -4.66 14.24 0.07
C GLN A 122 -4.31 12.85 -0.47
N SER A 123 -3.55 12.05 0.26
CA SER A 123 -2.91 10.86 -0.29
C SER A 123 -3.00 9.65 0.64
N GLU A 124 -3.42 8.52 0.09
CA GLU A 124 -3.41 7.23 0.80
C GLU A 124 -2.03 6.84 1.36
N ARG A 125 -0.95 7.38 0.75
CA ARG A 125 0.43 7.09 1.15
C ARG A 125 0.77 7.69 2.52
N THR A 126 0.26 8.86 2.85
CA THR A 126 0.49 9.48 4.16
C THR A 126 -0.34 8.76 5.22
N ILE A 127 -1.58 8.38 4.90
CA ILE A 127 -2.45 7.57 5.76
C ILE A 127 -1.74 6.27 6.12
N ARG A 128 -1.14 5.59 5.14
CA ARG A 128 -0.33 4.39 5.37
C ARG A 128 0.92 4.65 6.23
N THR A 129 1.54 5.83 6.10
CA THR A 129 2.68 6.23 6.92
C THR A 129 2.26 6.47 8.37
N LEU A 130 1.15 7.18 8.57
CA LEU A 130 0.53 7.41 9.87
C LEU A 130 0.09 6.10 10.52
N GLU A 131 -0.49 5.18 9.76
CA GLU A 131 -0.82 3.83 10.24
C GLU A 131 0.42 3.08 10.75
N GLY A 132 1.53 3.15 10.00
CA GLY A 132 2.81 2.58 10.43
C GLY A 132 3.33 3.19 11.73
N MET A 133 3.28 4.52 11.86
CA MET A 133 3.67 5.24 13.08
C MET A 133 2.76 4.89 14.26
N LEU A 134 1.44 4.81 14.05
CA LEU A 134 0.45 4.38 15.06
C LEU A 134 0.75 2.97 15.56
N ARG A 135 1.01 2.03 14.66
CA ARG A 135 1.36 0.64 15.01
C ARG A 135 2.64 0.60 15.85
N ALA A 136 3.68 1.32 15.44
CA ALA A 136 4.93 1.39 16.21
C ALA A 136 4.70 1.97 17.61
N CYS A 137 3.98 3.09 17.71
CA CYS A 137 3.75 3.75 19.00
C CYS A 137 2.93 2.86 19.96
N VAL A 138 1.90 2.18 19.47
CA VAL A 138 1.10 1.26 20.31
C VAL A 138 1.93 0.06 20.78
N MET A 139 2.82 -0.47 19.93
CA MET A 139 3.72 -1.56 20.31
C MET A 139 4.75 -1.14 21.37
N ASP A 140 5.33 0.04 21.24
CA ASP A 140 6.45 0.49 22.09
C ASP A 140 6.02 1.16 23.39
N PHE A 141 4.97 2.00 23.35
CA PHE A 141 4.61 2.86 24.48
C PHE A 141 3.45 2.35 25.34
N LYS A 142 2.80 1.24 24.94
CA LYS A 142 1.53 0.74 25.53
C LYS A 142 0.43 1.83 25.52
N GLY A 143 -0.80 1.49 25.89
CA GLY A 143 -1.91 2.45 25.89
C GLY A 143 -2.66 2.54 24.55
N ALA A 144 -3.65 3.43 24.51
CA ALA A 144 -4.53 3.56 23.35
C ALA A 144 -3.89 4.44 22.27
N TRP A 145 -4.24 4.22 21.00
CA TRP A 145 -3.66 4.98 19.89
C TRP A 145 -3.99 6.48 19.96
N ASP A 146 -5.12 6.86 20.56
CA ASP A 146 -5.55 8.26 20.68
C ASP A 146 -4.71 9.06 21.69
N GLU A 147 -4.01 8.38 22.61
CA GLU A 147 -3.07 9.00 23.55
C GLU A 147 -1.75 9.40 22.87
N HIS A 148 -1.40 8.72 21.78
CA HIS A 148 -0.13 8.91 21.05
C HIS A 148 -0.23 9.86 19.86
N LEU A 149 -1.43 10.33 19.51
CA LEU A 149 -1.62 11.24 18.37
C LEU A 149 -0.72 12.47 18.39
N PRO A 150 -0.54 13.18 19.53
CA PRO A 150 0.32 14.38 19.54
C PRO A 150 1.78 14.04 19.22
N LEU A 151 2.27 12.89 19.67
CA LEU A 151 3.63 12.43 19.39
C LEU A 151 3.80 12.07 17.91
N ILE A 152 2.80 11.42 17.34
CA ILE A 152 2.82 11.00 15.93
C ILE A 152 2.73 12.21 15.01
N GLU A 153 1.81 13.14 15.28
CA GLU A 153 1.70 14.41 14.55
C GLU A 153 3.03 15.16 14.57
N PHE A 154 3.63 15.26 15.76
CA PHE A 154 4.94 15.90 15.91
C PHE A 154 6.03 15.18 15.11
N ALA A 155 6.12 13.85 15.20
CA ALA A 155 7.11 13.07 14.48
C ALA A 155 6.94 13.20 12.95
N TYR A 156 5.70 13.11 12.47
CA TYR A 156 5.37 13.25 11.05
C TYR A 156 5.70 14.65 10.52
N ASN A 157 5.20 15.71 11.18
CA ASN A 157 5.40 17.09 10.74
C ASN A 157 6.87 17.51 10.74
N ASN A 158 7.72 16.85 11.52
CA ASN A 158 9.15 17.15 11.63
C ASN A 158 10.06 16.17 10.88
N SER A 159 9.50 15.11 10.30
CA SER A 159 10.25 14.16 9.50
C SER A 159 10.47 14.66 8.08
N TYR A 160 11.58 14.27 7.47
CA TYR A 160 11.90 14.65 6.09
C TYR A 160 10.99 13.93 5.09
N HIS A 161 10.36 14.69 4.20
CA HIS A 161 9.53 14.15 3.12
C HIS A 161 10.23 14.31 1.77
N SER A 162 10.38 13.21 1.03
CA SER A 162 11.12 13.20 -0.25
C SER A 162 10.42 13.97 -1.38
N SER A 163 9.09 14.08 -1.34
CA SER A 163 8.30 14.83 -2.33
C SER A 163 8.54 16.34 -2.26
N ILE A 164 8.63 16.88 -1.04
CA ILE A 164 8.89 18.31 -0.77
C ILE A 164 10.34 18.60 -0.41
N GLN A 165 11.18 17.57 -0.27
CA GLN A 165 12.60 17.63 0.13
C GLN A 165 12.87 18.50 1.38
N MET A 166 11.96 18.45 2.35
CA MET A 166 12.06 19.07 3.68
C MET A 166 10.97 18.49 4.58
N ALA A 167 10.90 18.93 5.84
CA ALA A 167 9.80 18.56 6.73
C ALA A 167 8.54 19.40 6.45
N PRO A 168 7.32 18.86 6.60
CA PRO A 168 6.08 19.63 6.48
C PRO A 168 6.04 20.89 7.35
N TYR A 169 6.55 20.80 8.58
CA TYR A 169 6.69 21.95 9.49
C TYR A 169 7.57 23.05 8.89
N GLU A 170 8.71 22.68 8.28
CA GLU A 170 9.61 23.63 7.65
C GLU A 170 8.97 24.28 6.42
N ALA A 171 8.21 23.52 5.65
CA ALA A 171 7.48 24.04 4.51
C ALA A 171 6.40 25.05 4.95
N LEU A 172 5.70 24.76 6.05
CA LEU A 172 4.61 25.59 6.55
C LEU A 172 5.12 26.86 7.25
N TYR A 173 6.15 26.75 8.09
CA TYR A 173 6.63 27.86 8.93
C TYR A 173 7.91 28.52 8.45
N GLY A 174 8.54 27.95 7.41
CA GLY A 174 9.79 28.48 6.87
C GLY A 174 11.00 28.29 7.79
N ARG A 175 10.92 27.45 8.82
CA ARG A 175 12.02 27.16 9.76
C ARG A 175 11.88 25.76 10.33
N LYS A 176 12.97 25.21 10.88
CA LYS A 176 12.91 23.93 11.61
C LYS A 176 12.17 24.10 12.93
N CYS A 177 11.51 23.03 13.39
CA CYS A 177 10.82 23.07 14.67
C CYS A 177 11.81 23.15 15.83
N ARG A 178 11.45 23.94 16.84
CA ARG A 178 12.22 24.06 18.08
C ARG A 178 11.80 22.93 19.00
N THR A 179 12.74 22.05 19.31
CA THR A 179 12.51 20.97 20.26
C THR A 179 13.29 21.27 21.53
N PRO A 180 12.83 20.83 22.72
CA PRO A 180 13.58 21.01 23.97
C PRO A 180 15.00 20.43 23.91
N VAL A 181 15.25 19.50 22.99
CA VAL A 181 16.54 18.80 22.79
C VAL A 181 17.42 19.48 21.73
N CYS A 182 16.85 20.24 20.80
CA CYS A 182 17.57 20.97 19.75
C CYS A 182 17.29 22.48 19.83
N TRP A 183 17.94 23.13 20.79
CA TRP A 183 18.18 24.57 20.75
C TRP A 183 19.34 24.83 19.79
N HIS A 184 19.07 24.82 18.48
CA HIS A 184 20.03 25.47 17.59
C HIS A 184 20.03 26.97 17.94
N GLU A 185 21.20 27.56 18.12
CA GLU A 185 21.38 29.01 18.30
C GLU A 185 20.94 29.75 17.02
N GLU A 186 19.64 29.86 16.80
CA GLU A 186 19.11 30.88 15.92
C GLU A 186 18.96 32.13 16.77
N GLY A 187 19.90 33.06 16.60
CA GLY A 187 19.92 34.35 17.27
C GLY A 187 18.58 35.08 17.20
N ASP A 188 18.41 36.05 18.10
CA ASP A 188 17.17 36.83 18.25
C ASP A 188 16.49 37.16 16.93
N ARG A 189 15.16 37.09 16.95
CA ARG A 189 14.24 37.46 15.86
C ARG A 189 14.61 38.86 15.33
N LYS A 190 15.54 38.94 14.38
CA LYS A 190 16.02 40.22 13.83
C LYS A 190 15.28 40.69 12.60
N LEU A 191 14.34 39.91 12.09
CA LEU A 191 13.63 40.24 10.85
C LEU A 191 12.14 40.35 11.14
N LEU A 192 11.64 41.58 11.21
CA LEU A 192 10.22 41.95 11.26
C LEU A 192 9.82 42.77 10.01
N GLY A 193 10.58 42.63 8.90
CA GLY A 193 10.44 43.46 7.69
C GLY A 193 10.05 42.70 6.41
N PRO A 194 10.06 43.39 5.26
CA PRO A 194 9.71 42.86 3.92
C PRO A 194 10.50 41.61 3.51
N GLU A 195 11.70 41.42 4.06
CA GLU A 195 12.55 40.25 3.81
C GLU A 195 11.89 38.93 4.24
N LEU A 196 11.10 38.91 5.32
CA LEU A 196 10.34 37.72 5.72
C LEU A 196 9.28 37.33 4.67
N ILE A 197 8.64 38.32 4.06
CA ILE A 197 7.62 38.11 3.02
C ILE A 197 8.30 37.52 1.80
N GLN A 198 9.44 38.09 1.38
CA GLN A 198 10.20 37.58 0.24
C GLN A 198 10.70 36.15 0.48
N MET A 199 11.30 35.88 1.64
CA MET A 199 11.73 34.53 2.01
C MET A 199 10.57 33.52 2.02
N THR A 200 9.38 33.95 2.47
CA THR A 200 8.18 33.10 2.48
C THR A 200 7.72 32.79 1.06
N VAL A 201 7.68 33.80 0.19
CA VAL A 201 7.31 33.66 -1.23
C VAL A 201 8.29 32.72 -1.95
N ASP A 202 9.60 32.91 -1.74
CA ASP A 202 10.63 32.07 -2.35
C ASP A 202 10.52 30.61 -1.90
N LYS A 203 10.25 30.38 -0.60
CA LYS A 203 9.99 29.02 -0.09
C LYS A 203 8.73 28.41 -0.67
N VAL A 204 7.64 29.17 -0.79
CA VAL A 204 6.40 28.69 -1.44
C VAL A 204 6.66 28.29 -2.89
N ASN A 205 7.40 29.11 -3.64
CA ASN A 205 7.77 28.80 -5.03
C ASN A 205 8.62 27.52 -5.12
N LEU A 206 9.59 27.35 -4.22
CA LEU A 206 10.40 26.13 -4.15
C LEU A 206 9.54 24.89 -3.86
N ILE A 207 8.61 24.98 -2.91
CA ILE A 207 7.69 23.87 -2.56
C ILE A 207 6.83 23.50 -3.77
N LYS A 208 6.28 24.49 -4.49
CA LYS A 208 5.49 24.25 -5.71
C LYS A 208 6.28 23.51 -6.78
N GLN A 209 7.53 23.92 -7.03
CA GLN A 209 8.40 23.25 -8.01
C GLN A 209 8.66 21.79 -7.61
N ARG A 210 8.91 21.52 -6.33
CA ARG A 210 9.15 20.17 -5.81
C ARG A 210 7.90 19.29 -5.90
N LEU A 211 6.74 19.83 -5.53
CA LEU A 211 5.44 19.14 -5.68
C LEU A 211 5.15 18.81 -7.15
N LYS A 212 5.42 19.74 -8.07
CA LYS A 212 5.25 19.52 -9.51
C LYS A 212 6.15 18.38 -10.00
N ALA A 213 7.43 18.43 -9.67
CA ALA A 213 8.37 17.36 -10.03
C ALA A 213 7.99 16.00 -9.40
N ALA A 214 7.38 15.97 -8.21
CA ALA A 214 6.88 14.75 -7.60
C ALA A 214 5.62 14.22 -8.30
N GLN A 215 4.66 15.10 -8.63
CA GLN A 215 3.46 14.75 -9.39
C GLN A 215 3.78 14.25 -10.80
N ASP A 216 4.69 14.92 -11.50
CA ASP A 216 5.11 14.54 -12.86
C ASP A 216 5.80 13.16 -12.86
N ARG A 217 6.67 12.89 -11.88
CA ARG A 217 7.27 11.56 -11.70
C ARG A 217 6.22 10.49 -11.43
N MET A 218 5.27 10.76 -10.55
CA MET A 218 4.18 9.82 -10.25
C MET A 218 3.34 9.54 -11.50
N LYS A 219 2.96 10.59 -12.24
CA LYS A 219 2.24 10.48 -13.49
C LYS A 219 3.00 9.64 -14.51
N SER A 220 4.28 9.91 -14.73
CA SER A 220 5.09 9.13 -15.67
C SER A 220 5.18 7.64 -15.30
N TYR A 221 5.23 7.31 -14.01
CA TYR A 221 5.29 5.92 -13.54
C TYR A 221 3.94 5.21 -13.70
N GLU A 222 2.85 5.86 -13.29
CA GLU A 222 1.49 5.32 -13.39
C GLU A 222 1.05 5.17 -14.85
N ASP A 223 1.31 6.17 -15.69
CA ASP A 223 0.90 6.16 -17.09
C ASP A 223 1.73 5.18 -17.92
N ALA A 224 3.00 4.92 -17.56
CA ALA A 224 3.81 3.90 -18.24
C ALA A 224 3.20 2.49 -18.19
N HIS A 225 2.32 2.22 -17.23
CA HIS A 225 1.64 0.94 -17.05
C HIS A 225 0.18 0.96 -17.54
N ARG A 226 -0.30 2.06 -18.14
CA ARG A 226 -1.68 2.24 -18.58
C ARG A 226 -1.76 2.40 -20.09
N LYS A 227 -2.79 1.80 -20.72
CA LYS A 227 -3.06 1.96 -22.15
C LYS A 227 -3.96 3.18 -22.36
N GLU A 228 -3.65 3.96 -23.39
CA GLU A 228 -4.52 5.07 -23.82
C GLU A 228 -5.84 4.48 -24.35
N MET A 229 -6.96 4.88 -23.74
CA MET A 229 -8.30 4.50 -24.19
C MET A 229 -9.04 5.78 -24.57
N GLU A 230 -9.35 5.93 -25.85
CA GLU A 230 -10.30 6.92 -26.32
C GLU A 230 -11.71 6.38 -26.09
N TYR A 231 -12.49 7.09 -25.29
CA TYR A 231 -13.90 6.78 -25.09
C TYR A 231 -14.71 7.69 -26.02
N GLU A 232 -15.39 7.11 -27.01
CA GLU A 232 -16.47 7.82 -27.71
C GLU A 232 -17.61 8.04 -26.71
N VAL A 233 -17.86 9.30 -26.36
CA VAL A 233 -19.06 9.70 -25.63
C VAL A 233 -20.22 9.59 -26.61
N LYS A 234 -21.09 8.58 -26.43
CA LYS A 234 -22.37 8.46 -27.12
C LYS A 234 -23.42 9.41 -26.55
#